data_AF-A0A564YWX5-F1
#
_entry.id   AF-A0A564YWX5-F1
#
_cell.length_a   1.000
_cell.length_b   1.000
_cell.length_c   1.000
_cell.angle_alpha   90.00
_cell.angle_beta   90.00
_cell.angle_gamma   90.00
#
_symmetry.space_group_name_H-M   'P 1'
#
loop_
_entity.id
_entity.type
_entity.pdbx_description
1 polymer ?
#
loop_
_entity_poly.entity_id
_entity_poly.type
_entity_poly.pdbx_seq_one_letter_code
_entity_poly.pdbx_strand_id
1 'polypeptide(L)'
;MFFSLHADAHDEYPQWDPIHWVIESTDHITLPCTHPRYFPFNETATAALIVRWILPKHTSYRHLIPNTTNEGWRVMGKDQNYTLFIDKVSMNEPEAVDGIYVCAALAVAYPNARDNGIYSWYYLRWGVGLYSNVPAMNSGSIGQKYYWCFTYCWVSCFVALVIVALFSATVHFKYKGAPDMLANENGSDSDSISLSSHLAKKQGTVD
;
A
#
# COMPACT_ATOMS: atom_id res chain seq x y z
N MET A 1 37.57 30.35 18.86
CA MET A 1 37.33 29.49 17.67
C MET A 1 35.85 29.13 17.70
N PHE A 2 35.05 29.75 16.82
CA PHE A 2 33.62 29.45 16.72
C PHE A 2 33.45 28.43 15.59
N PHE A 3 33.01 27.22 15.93
CA PHE A 3 32.57 26.26 14.91
C PHE A 3 31.15 26.65 14.49
N SER A 4 31.01 27.12 13.25
CA SER A 4 29.69 27.29 12.64
C SER A 4 29.19 25.92 12.21
N LEU A 5 28.25 25.36 12.97
CA LEU A 5 27.48 24.18 12.57
C LEU A 5 26.37 24.66 11.63
N HIS A 6 26.56 24.48 10.32
CA HIS A 6 25.48 24.57 9.35
C HIS A 6 24.84 23.19 9.24
N ALA A 7 23.62 23.06 9.77
CA ALA A 7 22.75 21.92 9.46
C ALA A 7 22.00 22.28 8.17
N ASP A 8 22.58 21.91 7.03
CA ASP A 8 21.88 22.03 5.75
C ASP A 8 21.02 20.78 5.56
N ALA A 9 19.71 20.97 5.44
CA ALA A 9 18.78 19.88 5.14
C ALA A 9 18.89 19.60 3.65
N HIS A 10 19.74 18.65 3.25
CA HIS A 10 19.78 18.21 1.87
C HIS A 10 18.41 17.68 1.46
N ASP A 11 17.90 18.17 0.34
CA ASP A 11 16.56 17.85 -0.18
C ASP A 11 16.33 16.34 -0.15
N GLU A 12 15.21 15.94 0.46
CA GLU A 12 14.71 14.57 0.35
C GLU A 12 14.54 14.25 -1.13
N TYR A 13 15.03 13.07 -1.54
CA TYR A 13 14.96 12.57 -2.90
C TYR A 13 13.62 12.93 -3.57
N PRO A 14 13.62 13.58 -4.75
CA PRO A 14 12.38 13.89 -5.43
C PRO A 14 11.62 12.58 -5.64
N GLN A 15 10.34 12.58 -5.25
CA GLN A 15 9.45 11.41 -5.18
C GLN A 15 9.20 10.68 -6.53
N TRP A 16 9.90 11.09 -7.59
CA TRP A 16 9.72 10.71 -8.98
C TRP A 16 10.93 9.95 -9.56
N ASP A 17 11.65 9.18 -8.75
CA ASP A 17 12.68 8.29 -9.29
C ASP A 17 12.03 7.08 -10.00
N PRO A 18 12.41 6.77 -11.25
CA PRO A 18 11.95 5.57 -11.95
C PRO A 18 12.42 4.25 -11.32
N ILE A 19 13.43 4.25 -10.43
CA ILE A 19 13.86 3.04 -9.75
C ILE A 19 12.83 2.65 -8.68
N HIS A 20 12.26 1.45 -8.83
CA HIS A 20 11.35 0.88 -7.86
C HIS A 20 12.07 0.68 -6.53
N TRP A 21 11.79 1.56 -5.58
CA TRP A 21 12.27 1.48 -4.20
C TRP A 21 11.49 0.45 -3.38
N VAL A 22 10.34 -0.04 -3.88
CA VAL A 22 9.53 -1.09 -3.25
C VAL A 22 9.88 -2.44 -3.88
N ILE A 23 10.20 -3.43 -3.04
CA ILE A 23 10.60 -4.78 -3.42
C ILE A 23 9.67 -5.79 -2.75
N GLU A 24 9.29 -6.83 -3.49
CA GLU A 24 8.46 -7.92 -2.98
C GLU A 24 9.18 -8.70 -1.88
N SER A 25 8.40 -9.18 -0.92
CA SER A 25 8.89 -9.90 0.24
C SER A 25 9.17 -11.37 -0.11
N THR A 26 10.30 -11.68 -0.75
CA THR A 26 10.72 -13.06 -1.12
C THR A 26 11.61 -13.71 -0.06
N ASP A 27 11.92 -15.01 -0.21
CA ASP A 27 12.81 -15.75 0.73
C ASP A 27 14.23 -15.20 0.76
N HIS A 28 14.73 -14.79 -0.41
CA HIS A 28 16.02 -14.13 -0.57
C HIS A 28 15.81 -12.75 -1.18
N ILE A 29 16.39 -11.73 -0.55
CA ILE A 29 16.23 -10.33 -0.94
C ILE A 29 17.61 -9.68 -1.04
N THR A 30 17.81 -8.91 -2.11
CA THR A 30 19.07 -8.21 -2.37
C THR A 30 18.80 -6.72 -2.55
N LEU A 31 19.35 -5.90 -1.66
CA LEU A 31 19.17 -4.46 -1.67
C LEU A 31 20.51 -3.78 -2.03
N PRO A 32 20.63 -3.18 -3.23
CA PRO A 32 21.85 -2.49 -3.60
C PRO A 32 21.96 -1.13 -2.90
N CYS A 33 23.15 -0.79 -2.40
CA CYS A 33 23.45 0.56 -1.92
C CYS A 33 24.04 1.42 -3.04
N THR A 34 23.36 1.48 -4.18
CA THR A 34 23.82 2.24 -5.35
C THR A 34 22.66 2.90 -6.07
N HIS A 35 22.89 4.08 -6.63
CA HIS A 35 21.91 4.83 -7.39
C HIS A 35 22.59 5.54 -8.58
N PRO A 36 22.16 5.32 -9.83
CA PRO A 36 22.89 5.79 -11.01
C PRO A 36 23.01 7.31 -11.13
N ARG A 37 22.10 8.07 -10.50
CA ARG A 37 21.99 9.53 -10.69
C ARG A 37 22.40 10.38 -9.50
N TYR A 38 22.44 9.80 -8.29
CA TYR A 38 22.55 10.59 -7.07
C TYR A 38 23.87 10.32 -6.38
N PHE A 39 24.60 11.39 -6.12
CA PHE A 39 25.77 11.36 -5.25
C PHE A 39 25.34 11.10 -3.80
N PRO A 40 26.12 10.35 -2.99
CA PRO A 40 27.32 9.58 -3.32
C PRO A 40 27.02 8.17 -3.85
N PHE A 41 25.74 7.86 -4.08
CA PHE A 41 25.28 6.52 -4.41
C PHE A 41 25.61 6.05 -5.84
N ASN A 42 25.96 6.96 -6.73
CA ASN A 42 26.44 6.66 -8.09
C ASN A 42 27.82 5.99 -8.07
N GLU A 43 28.67 6.34 -7.11
CA GLU A 43 30.02 5.79 -6.95
C GLU A 43 30.31 5.52 -5.47
N THR A 44 29.46 4.74 -4.79
CA THR A 44 29.59 4.52 -3.33
C THR A 44 30.94 3.97 -2.92
N ALA A 45 31.56 3.13 -3.75
CA ALA A 45 32.87 2.57 -3.44
C ALA A 45 33.95 3.65 -3.30
N THR A 46 33.92 4.71 -4.10
CA THR A 46 34.97 5.76 -4.11
C THR A 46 34.57 6.98 -3.29
N ALA A 47 33.29 7.38 -3.36
CA ALA A 47 32.80 8.63 -2.77
C ALA A 47 32.43 8.50 -1.28
N ALA A 48 32.00 7.32 -0.83
CA ALA A 48 31.57 7.13 0.55
C ALA A 48 32.75 6.77 1.47
N LEU A 49 32.89 7.52 2.56
CA LEU A 49 33.86 7.23 3.63
C LEU A 49 33.36 6.10 4.53
N ILE A 50 32.07 6.14 4.88
CA ILE A 50 31.42 5.18 5.76
C ILE A 50 30.07 4.83 5.18
N VAL A 51 29.75 3.54 5.11
CA VAL A 51 28.42 3.05 4.73
C VAL A 51 27.85 2.23 5.87
N ARG A 52 26.57 2.43 6.17
CA ARG A 52 25.83 1.65 7.18
C ARG A 52 24.44 1.35 6.66
N TRP A 53 23.96 0.16 6.95
CA TRP A 53 22.55 -0.18 6.74
C TRP A 53 21.78 0.00 8.03
N ILE A 54 20.61 0.61 7.94
CA ILE A 54 19.65 0.77 9.03
C ILE A 54 18.48 -0.13 8.71
N LEU A 55 18.22 -1.09 9.59
CA LEU A 55 17.17 -2.07 9.45
C LEU A 55 15.78 -1.49 9.85
N PRO A 56 14.67 -2.17 9.51
CA PRO A 56 13.31 -1.70 9.81
C PRO A 56 13.02 -1.56 11.31
N LYS A 57 11.94 -0.83 11.63
CA LYS A 57 11.49 -0.57 12.99
C LYS A 57 11.35 -1.83 13.85
N HIS A 58 10.87 -2.93 13.27
CA HIS A 58 10.69 -4.22 13.96
C HIS A 58 12.01 -4.78 14.52
N THR A 59 13.13 -4.46 13.90
CA THR A 59 14.48 -4.82 14.35
C THR A 59 15.10 -3.79 15.31
N SER A 60 14.29 -2.84 15.80
CA SER A 60 14.74 -1.69 16.62
C SER A 60 15.74 -0.77 15.90
N TYR A 61 15.60 -0.60 14.58
CA TYR A 61 16.49 0.22 13.76
C TYR A 61 17.97 -0.17 13.88
N ARG A 62 18.26 -1.47 14.01
CA ARG A 62 19.62 -1.96 14.19
C ARG A 62 20.50 -1.55 13.00
N HIS A 63 21.73 -1.11 13.30
CA HIS A 63 22.69 -0.67 12.30
C HIS A 63 23.64 -1.83 11.94
N LEU A 64 23.77 -2.12 10.65
CA LEU A 64 24.71 -3.09 10.12
C LEU A 64 25.87 -2.40 9.39
N ILE A 65 27.07 -2.94 9.58
CA ILE A 65 28.32 -2.40 9.06
C ILE A 65 28.80 -3.31 7.90
N PRO A 66 29.61 -2.85 6.95
CA PRO A 66 30.07 -3.70 5.85
C PRO A 66 30.84 -4.93 6.35
N ASN A 67 30.73 -6.04 5.63
CA ASN A 67 31.29 -7.36 5.98
C ASN A 67 30.76 -7.96 7.29
N THR A 68 29.60 -7.50 7.77
CA THR A 68 28.94 -8.10 8.93
C THR A 68 27.81 -9.03 8.50
N THR A 69 27.67 -10.13 9.24
CA THR A 69 26.57 -11.08 9.14
C THR A 69 25.84 -11.12 10.47
N ASN A 70 24.51 -11.08 10.45
CA ASN A 70 23.68 -11.11 11.63
C ASN A 70 22.37 -11.81 11.26
N GLU A 71 22.03 -12.92 11.89
CA GLU A 71 20.71 -13.60 11.81
C GLU A 71 20.00 -13.44 10.45
N GLY A 72 20.61 -13.92 9.36
CA GLY A 72 20.05 -13.86 8.00
C GLY A 72 20.26 -12.57 7.21
N TRP A 73 20.69 -11.48 7.84
CA TRP A 73 21.23 -10.31 7.16
C TRP A 73 22.74 -10.43 6.93
N ARG A 74 23.19 -10.05 5.74
CA ARG A 74 24.61 -9.97 5.38
C ARG A 74 24.88 -8.72 4.56
N VAL A 75 25.73 -7.84 5.07
CA VAL A 75 26.17 -6.66 4.34
C VAL A 75 27.49 -6.97 3.66
N MET A 76 27.54 -6.84 2.34
CA MET A 76 28.78 -7.04 1.60
C MET A 76 29.74 -5.85 1.75
N GLY A 77 31.00 -6.10 1.46
CA GLY A 77 32.04 -5.08 1.48
C GLY A 77 32.00 -4.16 0.26
N LYS A 78 33.06 -3.36 0.16
CA LYS A 78 33.29 -2.40 -0.91
C LYS A 78 33.31 -3.05 -2.31
N ASP A 79 33.83 -4.27 -2.42
CA ASP A 79 33.98 -5.00 -3.70
C ASP A 79 32.63 -5.35 -4.35
N GLN A 80 31.55 -5.34 -3.57
CA GLN A 80 30.19 -5.59 -4.04
C GLN A 80 29.26 -4.42 -3.71
N ASN A 81 29.79 -3.20 -3.73
CA ASN A 81 29.05 -1.95 -3.59
C ASN A 81 28.15 -1.90 -2.34
N TYR A 82 28.58 -2.50 -1.23
CA TYR A 82 27.86 -2.47 0.04
C TYR A 82 26.42 -3.02 -0.03
N THR A 83 26.17 -3.97 -0.93
CA THR A 83 24.87 -4.62 -1.09
C THR A 83 24.45 -5.36 0.18
N LEU A 84 23.20 -5.19 0.60
CA LEU A 84 22.59 -5.96 1.69
C LEU A 84 21.89 -7.20 1.13
N PHE A 85 22.28 -8.36 1.62
CA PHE A 85 21.62 -9.63 1.38
C PHE A 85 20.79 -10.00 2.59
N ILE A 86 19.58 -10.49 2.35
CA ILE A 86 18.65 -10.93 3.38
C ILE A 86 18.20 -12.34 3.01
N ASP A 87 18.39 -13.27 3.92
CA ASP A 87 17.98 -14.66 3.80
C ASP A 87 17.00 -15.00 4.93
N LYS A 88 15.70 -14.97 4.60
CA LYS A 88 14.63 -15.22 5.57
C LYS A 88 14.60 -16.64 6.08
N VAL A 89 15.07 -17.60 5.28
CA VAL A 89 15.05 -19.03 5.65
C VAL A 89 15.93 -19.29 6.86
N SER A 90 16.97 -18.48 7.04
CA SER A 90 17.89 -18.56 8.17
C SER A 90 17.44 -17.77 9.41
N MET A 91 16.28 -17.12 9.38
CA MET A 91 15.78 -16.27 10.47
C MET A 91 14.79 -16.97 11.37
N ASN A 92 14.80 -16.62 12.66
CA ASN A 92 13.79 -17.08 13.60
C ASN A 92 12.41 -16.44 13.34
N GLU A 93 12.39 -15.17 12.91
CA GLU A 93 11.18 -14.41 12.64
C GLU A 93 11.25 -13.79 11.22
N PRO A 94 10.87 -14.54 10.17
CA PRO A 94 11.03 -14.10 8.78
C PRO A 94 10.13 -12.90 8.42
N GLU A 95 9.02 -12.70 9.15
CA GLU A 95 8.12 -11.56 8.95
C GLU A 95 8.71 -10.23 9.46
N ALA A 96 9.69 -10.27 10.37
CA ALA A 96 10.37 -9.08 10.89
C ALA A 96 11.24 -8.37 9.82
N VAL A 97 11.42 -9.01 8.67
CA VAL A 97 12.14 -8.46 7.51
C VAL A 97 11.33 -7.37 6.80
N ASP A 98 10.01 -7.35 6.92
CA ASP A 98 9.18 -6.38 6.20
C ASP A 98 9.33 -4.97 6.78
N GLY A 99 9.47 -3.98 5.88
CA GLY A 99 9.55 -2.58 6.25
C GLY A 99 10.57 -1.78 5.45
N ILE A 100 10.96 -0.63 6.01
CA ILE A 100 11.86 0.32 5.34
C ILE A 100 13.29 0.09 5.80
N TYR A 101 14.16 -0.20 4.83
CA TYR A 101 15.61 -0.28 4.97
C TYR A 101 16.23 1.01 4.48
N VAL A 102 17.31 1.44 5.11
CA VAL A 102 18.02 2.66 4.70
C VAL A 102 19.51 2.37 4.59
N CYS A 103 20.09 2.61 3.42
CA CYS A 103 21.53 2.70 3.27
C CYS A 103 21.98 4.14 3.55
N ALA A 104 22.70 4.33 4.65
CA ALA A 104 23.29 5.59 5.04
C ALA A 104 24.76 5.64 4.59
N ALA A 105 25.13 6.64 3.80
CA ALA A 105 26.49 6.86 3.32
C ALA A 105 27.00 8.24 3.78
N LEU A 106 28.16 8.26 4.44
CA LEU A 106 28.86 9.49 4.80
C LEU A 106 29.78 9.89 3.64
N ALA A 107 29.57 11.06 3.07
CA ALA A 107 30.39 11.58 1.98
C ALA A 107 30.59 13.11 2.13
N VAL A 108 31.44 13.68 1.28
CA VAL A 108 31.68 15.13 1.25
C VAL A 108 30.43 15.83 0.74
N ALA A 109 29.94 16.84 1.47
CA ALA A 109 28.69 17.53 1.15
C ALA A 109 28.71 18.22 -0.23
N TYR A 110 29.86 18.78 -0.59
CA TYR A 110 30.08 19.48 -1.85
C TYR A 110 31.35 18.94 -2.53
N PRO A 111 31.25 17.92 -3.41
CA PRO A 111 32.42 17.31 -4.04
C PRO A 111 33.21 18.28 -4.94
N ASN A 112 32.59 19.40 -5.35
CA ASN A 112 33.19 20.40 -6.24
C ASN A 112 33.66 21.69 -5.52
N ALA A 113 33.47 21.81 -4.21
CA ALA A 113 33.88 23.00 -3.45
C ALA A 113 35.36 22.90 -3.06
N ARG A 114 36.08 24.04 -3.07
CA ARG A 114 37.51 24.10 -2.67
C ARG A 114 37.76 23.77 -1.19
N ASP A 115 36.72 23.83 -0.34
CA ASP A 115 36.79 23.44 1.07
C ASP A 115 36.23 22.03 1.27
N ASN A 116 37.12 21.04 1.16
CA ASN A 116 36.82 19.60 1.30
C ASN A 116 36.57 19.13 2.75
N GLY A 117 36.15 20.04 3.66
CA GLY A 117 36.07 19.77 5.09
C GLY A 117 34.68 19.42 5.63
N ILE A 118 33.63 19.53 4.81
CA ILE A 118 32.25 19.33 5.26
C ILE A 118 31.75 17.97 4.79
N TYR A 119 31.35 17.13 5.74
CA TYR A 119 30.77 15.82 5.50
C TYR A 119 29.29 15.81 5.86
N SER A 120 28.48 15.12 5.07
CA SER A 120 27.07 14.91 5.34
C SER A 120 26.67 13.45 5.13
N TRP A 121 25.61 13.07 5.85
CA TRP A 121 25.00 11.75 5.70
C TRP A 121 23.94 11.80 4.60
N TYR A 122 24.04 10.87 3.66
CA TYR A 122 23.10 10.65 2.58
C TYR A 122 22.36 9.34 2.82
N TYR A 123 21.08 9.26 2.42
CA TYR A 123 20.20 8.15 2.80
C TYR A 123 19.45 7.58 1.59
N LEU A 124 19.79 6.37 1.14
CA LEU A 124 19.03 5.66 0.12
C LEU A 124 18.04 4.70 0.79
N ARG A 125 16.74 4.81 0.48
CA ARG A 125 15.67 4.06 1.15
C ARG A 125 15.14 2.94 0.25
N TRP A 126 14.83 1.80 0.85
CA TRP A 126 14.21 0.63 0.21
C TRP A 126 13.03 0.16 1.06
N GLY A 127 11.91 -0.18 0.43
CA GLY A 127 10.72 -0.72 1.07
C GLY A 127 10.55 -2.19 0.74
N VAL A 128 10.79 -3.08 1.68
CA VAL A 128 10.61 -4.52 1.50
C VAL A 128 9.24 -4.93 2.03
N GLY A 129 8.46 -5.65 1.22
CA GLY A 129 7.15 -6.15 1.64
C GLY A 129 6.13 -5.06 1.96
N LEU A 130 6.42 -3.80 1.56
CA LEU A 130 5.47 -2.72 1.74
C LEU A 130 4.24 -3.00 0.88
N TYR A 131 3.07 -2.82 1.49
CA TYR A 131 1.78 -3.03 0.83
C TYR A 131 1.53 -4.47 0.37
N SER A 132 2.11 -5.47 1.04
CA SER A 132 1.77 -6.89 0.85
C SER A 132 0.27 -7.18 1.08
N ASN A 133 -0.41 -6.31 1.82
CA ASN A 133 -1.86 -6.34 1.99
C ASN A 133 -2.66 -5.73 0.83
N VAL A 134 -2.01 -5.08 -0.15
CA VAL A 134 -2.66 -4.47 -1.31
C VAL A 134 -2.67 -5.45 -2.47
N PRO A 135 -3.84 -5.93 -2.92
CA PRO A 135 -3.94 -6.97 -3.95
C PRO A 135 -3.25 -6.63 -5.28
N ALA A 136 -3.14 -5.34 -5.61
CA ALA A 136 -2.46 -4.89 -6.82
C ALA A 136 -0.96 -5.25 -6.83
N MET A 137 -0.34 -5.28 -5.64
CA MET A 137 1.09 -5.55 -5.46
C MET A 137 1.41 -7.06 -5.40
N ASN A 138 0.41 -7.90 -5.11
CA ASN A 138 0.61 -9.35 -5.05
C ASN A 138 0.99 -9.90 -6.42
N SER A 139 1.91 -10.85 -6.46
CA SER A 139 2.25 -11.59 -7.68
C SER A 139 1.07 -12.47 -8.12
N GLY A 140 0.90 -12.64 -9.44
CA GLY A 140 -0.16 -13.49 -10.02
C GLY A 140 -1.12 -12.77 -10.98
N SER A 141 -2.09 -13.52 -11.50
CA SER A 141 -3.09 -13.00 -12.44
C SER A 141 -4.13 -12.13 -11.74
N ILE A 142 -4.80 -11.25 -12.49
CA ILE A 142 -5.90 -10.39 -11.97
C ILE A 142 -6.96 -11.23 -11.23
N GLY A 143 -7.25 -12.44 -11.72
CA GLY A 143 -8.20 -13.35 -11.08
C GLY A 143 -7.77 -13.81 -9.68
N GLN A 144 -6.48 -14.07 -9.47
CA GLN A 144 -5.94 -14.44 -8.16
C GLN A 144 -5.91 -13.24 -7.20
N LYS A 145 -5.52 -12.06 -7.70
CA LYS A 145 -5.46 -10.82 -6.91
C LYS A 145 -6.81 -10.42 -6.34
N TYR A 146 -7.87 -10.53 -7.14
CA TYR A 146 -9.22 -10.04 -6.79
C TYR A 146 -10.24 -11.15 -6.51
N TYR A 147 -9.79 -12.40 -6.33
CA TYR A 147 -10.68 -13.56 -6.17
C TYR A 147 -11.76 -13.32 -5.10
N TRP A 148 -11.36 -12.84 -3.92
CA TRP A 148 -12.29 -12.54 -2.82
C TRP A 148 -13.32 -11.46 -3.17
N CYS A 149 -12.91 -10.39 -3.84
CA CYS A 149 -13.83 -9.34 -4.27
C CYS A 149 -14.87 -9.89 -5.26
N PHE A 150 -14.42 -10.72 -6.22
CA PHE A 150 -15.32 -11.34 -7.18
C PHE A 150 -16.26 -12.36 -6.55
N THR A 151 -15.81 -13.18 -5.60
CA THR A 151 -16.69 -14.14 -4.89
C THR A 151 -17.74 -13.44 -4.05
N TYR A 152 -17.39 -12.37 -3.32
CA TYR A 152 -18.38 -11.60 -2.55
C TYR A 152 -19.43 -10.94 -3.44
N CYS A 153 -19.04 -10.38 -4.59
CA CYS A 153 -19.98 -9.85 -5.56
C CYS A 153 -20.95 -10.93 -6.06
N TRP A 154 -20.43 -12.10 -6.43
CA TRP A 154 -21.25 -13.21 -6.92
C TRP A 154 -22.25 -13.71 -5.86
N VAL A 155 -21.80 -13.89 -4.62
CA VAL A 155 -22.66 -14.30 -3.49
C VAL A 155 -23.74 -13.26 -3.23
N SER A 156 -23.40 -11.96 -3.25
CA SER A 156 -24.36 -10.87 -3.07
C SER A 156 -25.45 -10.87 -4.15
N CYS A 157 -25.06 -11.01 -5.43
CA CYS A 157 -26.01 -11.12 -6.53
C CYS A 157 -26.93 -12.34 -6.38
N PHE A 158 -26.40 -13.49 -5.96
CA PHE A 158 -27.19 -14.70 -5.76
C PHE A 158 -28.23 -14.53 -4.65
N VAL A 159 -27.84 -13.95 -3.51
CA VAL A 159 -28.76 -13.64 -2.41
C VAL A 159 -29.88 -12.70 -2.86
N ALA A 160 -29.53 -11.65 -3.63
CA ALA A 160 -30.53 -10.73 -4.17
C ALA A 160 -31.53 -11.44 -5.10
N LEU A 161 -31.07 -12.32 -5.99
CA LEU A 161 -31.94 -13.10 -6.87
C LEU A 161 -32.89 -14.02 -6.10
N VAL A 162 -32.40 -14.68 -5.04
CA VAL A 162 -33.22 -15.54 -4.18
C VAL A 162 -34.31 -14.74 -3.47
N ILE A 163 -33.98 -13.55 -2.94
CA ILE A 163 -34.96 -12.67 -2.30
C ILE A 163 -36.04 -12.24 -3.29
N VAL A 164 -35.66 -11.84 -4.50
CA VAL A 164 -36.61 -11.45 -5.56
C VAL A 164 -37.50 -12.63 -5.96
N ALA A 165 -36.96 -13.84 -6.08
CA ALA A 165 -37.73 -15.04 -6.40
C ALA A 165 -38.72 -15.42 -5.29
N LEU A 166 -38.31 -15.32 -4.02
CA LEU A 166 -39.20 -15.55 -2.88
C LEU A 166 -40.30 -14.47 -2.79
N PHE A 167 -39.97 -13.22 -3.09
CA PHE A 167 -40.94 -12.13 -3.13
C PHE A 167 -41.93 -12.31 -4.30
N SER A 168 -41.47 -12.69 -5.49
CA SER A 168 -42.37 -12.95 -6.63
C SER A 168 -43.27 -14.16 -6.38
N ALA A 169 -42.74 -15.23 -5.77
CA ALA A 169 -43.53 -16.40 -5.40
C ALA A 169 -44.61 -16.04 -4.37
N THR A 170 -44.26 -15.32 -3.31
CA THR A 170 -45.24 -14.90 -2.29
C THR A 170 -46.32 -13.97 -2.85
N VAL A 171 -45.98 -13.02 -3.73
CA VAL A 171 -46.95 -12.16 -4.42
C VAL A 171 -47.84 -12.99 -5.36
N HIS A 172 -47.28 -13.91 -6.13
CA HIS A 172 -48.03 -14.78 -7.04
C HIS A 172 -48.99 -15.74 -6.30
N PHE A 173 -48.57 -16.32 -5.17
CA PHE A 173 -49.44 -17.14 -4.33
C PHE A 173 -50.52 -16.31 -3.64
N LYS A 174 -50.24 -15.07 -3.22
CA LYS A 174 -51.29 -14.15 -2.73
C LYS A 174 -52.28 -13.78 -3.83
N TYR A 175 -51.83 -13.60 -5.07
CA TYR A 175 -52.68 -13.24 -6.19
C TYR A 175 -53.60 -14.40 -6.64
N LYS A 176 -53.10 -15.64 -6.66
CA LYS A 176 -53.92 -16.84 -6.95
C LYS A 176 -54.71 -17.39 -5.75
N GLY A 177 -54.36 -17.00 -4.54
CA GLY A 177 -55.06 -17.38 -3.31
C GLY A 177 -56.11 -16.38 -2.86
N ALA A 178 -56.29 -15.26 -3.58
CA ALA A 178 -57.46 -14.42 -3.41
C ALA A 178 -58.67 -15.23 -3.90
N PRO A 179 -59.67 -15.53 -3.04
CA PRO A 179 -60.85 -16.25 -3.48
C PRO A 179 -61.52 -15.44 -4.59
N ASP A 180 -61.86 -16.11 -5.70
CA ASP A 180 -62.67 -15.54 -6.78
C ASP A 180 -63.99 -15.04 -6.19
N MET A 181 -64.04 -13.77 -5.80
CA MET A 181 -65.29 -13.09 -5.47
C MET A 181 -65.95 -12.65 -6.78
N LEU A 182 -66.40 -13.64 -7.56
CA LEU A 182 -67.33 -13.45 -8.67
C LEU A 182 -68.37 -14.57 -8.63
N ALA A 183 -69.37 -14.40 -7.76
CA ALA A 183 -70.77 -14.77 -8.00
C ALA A 183 -71.63 -14.54 -6.74
N ASN A 184 -72.20 -13.34 -6.60
CA ASN A 184 -73.63 -13.08 -6.33
C ASN A 184 -73.84 -11.66 -5.77
N GLU A 185 -74.33 -10.79 -6.65
CA GLU A 185 -75.44 -9.85 -6.44
C GLU A 185 -75.96 -9.68 -5.01
N ASN A 186 -75.72 -8.51 -4.40
CA ASN A 186 -76.75 -7.47 -4.22
C ASN A 186 -76.31 -6.42 -3.20
N GLY A 187 -76.33 -5.15 -3.63
CA GLY A 187 -76.68 -4.04 -2.75
C GLY A 187 -75.53 -3.16 -2.25
N SER A 188 -75.59 -1.90 -2.71
CA SER A 188 -75.13 -0.67 -2.06
C SER A 188 -73.74 -0.15 -2.44
N ASP A 189 -73.80 0.88 -3.28
CA ASP A 189 -72.86 1.99 -3.39
C ASP A 189 -72.22 2.41 -2.06
N SER A 190 -70.92 2.70 -2.10
CA SER A 190 -70.39 4.06 -1.81
C SER A 190 -68.86 4.10 -1.95
N ASP A 191 -68.42 4.85 -2.97
CA ASP A 191 -67.27 5.77 -3.03
C ASP A 191 -65.86 5.23 -2.69
N SER A 192 -64.99 5.01 -3.70
CA SER A 192 -64.23 6.02 -4.46
C SER A 192 -63.30 6.88 -3.60
N ILE A 193 -62.01 6.51 -3.54
CA ILE A 193 -60.94 7.51 -3.48
C ILE A 193 -59.87 7.11 -4.50
N SER A 194 -59.99 7.71 -5.67
CA SER A 194 -59.03 7.70 -6.76
C SER A 194 -57.79 8.50 -6.39
N LEU A 195 -56.66 7.94 -6.78
CA LEU A 195 -55.35 8.56 -6.86
C LEU A 195 -55.33 9.56 -8.04
N SER A 196 -55.04 10.84 -7.80
CA SER A 196 -54.54 11.74 -8.84
C SER A 196 -53.74 12.90 -8.26
N SER A 197 -52.42 12.79 -8.43
CA SER A 197 -51.48 13.80 -8.92
C SER A 197 -51.80 15.31 -8.82
N HIS A 198 -50.71 16.03 -8.52
CA HIS A 198 -50.22 17.27 -9.14
C HIS A 198 -50.14 18.54 -8.27
N LEU A 199 -48.95 19.16 -8.38
CA LEU A 199 -48.59 20.57 -8.15
C LEU A 199 -48.03 20.99 -6.78
N ALA A 200 -46.70 20.91 -6.72
CA ALA A 200 -45.79 22.00 -6.38
C ALA A 200 -46.42 23.33 -5.92
N LYS A 201 -46.07 23.78 -4.71
CA LYS A 201 -45.97 25.21 -4.40
C LYS A 201 -44.78 25.49 -3.49
N LYS A 202 -43.95 26.42 -3.99
CA LYS A 202 -42.74 27.01 -3.41
C LYS A 202 -43.13 28.16 -2.46
N GLN A 203 -42.14 28.66 -1.69
CA GLN A 203 -42.13 29.78 -0.73
C GLN A 203 -42.50 29.37 0.70
N GLY A 204 -41.66 29.55 1.72
CA GLY A 204 -40.68 30.62 1.96
C GLY A 204 -41.24 31.49 3.08
N THR A 205 -40.77 31.28 4.31
CA THR A 205 -41.27 31.97 5.51
C THR A 205 -40.14 32.78 6.11
N VAL A 206 -40.31 34.10 6.12
CA VAL A 206 -39.66 35.05 7.03
C VAL A 206 -40.80 35.87 7.60
N ASP A 207 -40.91 35.86 8.93
CA ASP A 207 -41.07 37.04 9.77
C ASP A 207 -40.33 36.75 11.09
#